data_AF-A0A3D8QHW6-F1
#
_entry.id   AF-A0A3D8QHW6-F1
#
_cell.length_a   1.000
_cell.length_b   1.000
_cell.length_c   1.000
_cell.angle_alpha   90.00
_cell.angle_beta   90.00
_cell.angle_gamma   90.00
#
_symmetry.space_group_name_H-M   'P 1'
#
loop_
_entity.id
_entity.type
_entity.pdbx_description
1 polymer ?
#
loop_
_entity_poly.entity_id
_entity_poly.type
_entity_poly.pdbx_seq_one_letter_code
_entity_poly.pdbx_strand_id
1 'polypeptide(L)'
;MEKPVRTFSTVTGYFLQDDEGVDSNKFDYKHHNFGLKPQSSQDARATKSSWERFESTVQELNETSSEKISYKLLFIGRNGQSAQNVAEALYGKDEFYEKWAMLDGDKKLSWKNPPLTDRGIKQAKEAIFYWLLQIVKENMSIPQSYYTSPQRRALDTVKYTYSNLSETDFVATVKEDLRATNGVFTSDTRGSSSEIRAAYPNFNLEDGFADDDELWDSEQRETEIEQETRTRRFMEELFDKDDQTSISITSHSGTIAALLKVIGHREFSLPPGHILPVLVRQTIS
;
A
#
# COMPACT_ATOMS: atom_id res chain seq x y z
N MET A 1 -6.53 22.94 23.73
CA MET A 1 -5.96 21.64 24.16
C MET A 1 -4.94 21.27 23.11
N GLU A 2 -3.69 21.01 23.50
CA GLU A 2 -2.68 20.49 22.57
C GLU A 2 -3.16 19.14 22.03
N LYS A 3 -2.93 18.89 20.73
CA LYS A 3 -3.21 17.57 20.16
C LYS A 3 -2.29 16.55 20.85
N PRO A 4 -2.81 15.38 21.24
CA PRO A 4 -1.99 14.32 21.81
C PRO A 4 -0.81 13.99 20.89
N VAL A 5 0.38 13.80 21.46
CA VAL A 5 1.54 13.38 20.68
C VAL A 5 1.38 11.90 20.36
N ARG A 6 1.42 11.59 19.05
CA ARG A 6 1.23 10.24 18.52
C ARG A 6 2.54 9.71 17.95
N THR A 7 2.83 8.46 18.28
CA THR A 7 3.97 7.72 17.73
C THR A 7 3.50 6.43 17.08
N PHE A 8 4.14 6.09 15.96
CA PHE A 8 3.93 4.84 15.24
C PHE A 8 5.22 4.02 15.30
N SER A 9 5.09 2.72 15.47
CA SER A 9 6.21 1.78 15.49
C SER A 9 5.78 0.44 14.93
N THR A 10 6.65 -0.21 14.18
CA THR A 10 6.41 -1.56 13.69
C THR A 10 6.66 -2.57 14.80
N VAL A 11 5.74 -3.52 14.94
CA VAL A 11 5.87 -4.66 15.85
C VAL A 11 6.58 -5.78 15.10
N THR A 12 7.86 -5.91 15.36
CA THR A 12 8.72 -6.88 14.67
C THR A 12 8.59 -8.30 15.25
N GLY A 13 9.09 -9.28 14.50
CA GLY A 13 9.19 -10.67 14.94
C GLY A 13 8.09 -11.57 14.37
N TYR A 14 7.10 -10.99 13.69
CA TYR A 14 6.03 -11.73 13.03
C TYR A 14 6.34 -11.97 11.55
N PHE A 15 6.97 -11.01 10.86
CA PHE A 15 7.20 -11.10 9.42
C PHE A 15 8.69 -11.24 9.11
N LEU A 16 9.03 -12.05 8.11
CA LEU A 16 10.39 -12.20 7.60
C LEU A 16 10.95 -10.85 7.13
N GLN A 17 10.08 -9.99 6.61
CA GLN A 17 10.41 -8.67 6.10
C GLN A 17 10.90 -7.70 7.19
N ASP A 18 10.63 -8.00 8.47
CA ASP A 18 11.16 -7.27 9.62
C ASP A 18 12.67 -7.48 9.79
N ASP A 19 13.21 -8.59 9.30
CA ASP A 19 14.58 -9.01 9.57
C ASP A 19 15.58 -8.34 8.60
N GLU A 20 16.63 -7.73 9.17
CA GLU A 20 17.73 -7.10 8.43
C GLU A 20 18.43 -8.04 7.44
N GLY A 21 18.43 -9.35 7.71
CA GLY A 21 19.05 -10.37 6.87
C GLY A 21 18.24 -10.77 5.64
N VAL A 22 16.99 -10.32 5.51
CA VAL A 22 16.15 -10.64 4.34
C VAL A 22 16.39 -9.64 3.23
N ASP A 23 16.79 -10.16 2.07
CA ASP A 23 17.02 -9.38 0.85
C ASP A 23 15.68 -8.98 0.22
N SER A 24 15.29 -7.72 0.41
CA SER A 24 14.02 -7.19 -0.09
C SER A 24 13.87 -7.26 -1.61
N ASN A 25 14.97 -7.21 -2.36
CA ASN A 25 14.92 -7.27 -3.83
C ASN A 25 14.62 -8.67 -4.37
N LYS A 26 14.78 -9.72 -3.54
CA LYS A 26 14.53 -11.12 -3.91
C LYS A 26 13.32 -11.73 -3.21
N PHE A 27 12.65 -10.97 -2.34
CA PHE A 27 11.57 -11.50 -1.53
C PHE A 27 10.26 -11.61 -2.32
N ASP A 28 9.75 -12.83 -2.45
CA ASP A 28 8.43 -13.10 -3.01
C ASP A 28 7.46 -13.58 -1.92
N TYR A 29 6.58 -12.68 -1.50
CA TYR A 29 5.58 -12.95 -0.47
C TYR A 29 4.71 -14.17 -0.76
N LYS A 30 4.49 -14.50 -2.05
CA LYS A 30 3.66 -15.63 -2.49
C LYS A 30 4.29 -16.99 -2.19
N HIS A 31 5.61 -17.03 -2.01
CA HIS A 31 6.36 -18.24 -1.68
C HIS A 31 6.68 -18.35 -0.18
N HIS A 32 6.27 -17.36 0.61
CA HIS A 32 6.66 -17.23 2.02
C HIS A 32 5.48 -17.01 2.96
N ASN A 33 4.26 -17.41 2.62
CA ASN A 33 3.08 -17.23 3.47
C ASN A 33 2.85 -15.75 3.83
N PHE A 34 2.97 -14.84 2.85
CA PHE A 34 3.00 -13.38 3.07
C PHE A 34 4.20 -12.89 3.92
N GLY A 35 5.13 -13.79 4.22
CA GLY A 35 6.27 -13.60 5.08
C GLY A 35 6.01 -13.88 6.56
N LEU A 36 4.81 -14.35 6.92
CA LEU A 36 4.53 -14.70 8.31
C LEU A 36 5.46 -15.83 8.78
N LYS A 37 6.24 -15.57 9.83
CA LYS A 37 7.12 -16.56 10.43
C LYS A 37 6.26 -17.68 11.06
N PRO A 38 6.66 -18.96 10.94
CA PRO A 38 5.96 -20.05 11.60
C PRO A 38 5.89 -19.81 13.11
N GLN A 39 4.69 -19.70 13.66
CA GLN A 39 4.50 -19.69 15.10
C GLN A 39 4.57 -21.15 15.60
N SER A 40 5.55 -21.47 16.45
CA SER A 40 5.67 -22.81 17.03
C SER A 40 4.48 -23.08 17.97
N SER A 41 3.65 -24.06 17.63
CA SER A 41 2.75 -24.65 18.61
C SER A 41 3.54 -25.69 19.42
N GLN A 42 3.51 -25.59 20.75
CA GLN A 42 3.95 -26.71 21.60
C GLN A 42 2.96 -27.88 21.54
N ASP A 43 1.76 -27.65 21.00
CA ASP A 43 0.72 -28.65 20.85
C ASP A 43 0.62 -29.12 19.39
N ALA A 44 0.93 -30.40 19.17
CA ALA A 44 0.81 -31.08 17.87
C ALA A 44 -0.66 -31.29 17.43
N ARG A 45 -1.64 -30.96 18.28
CA ARG A 45 -3.08 -30.97 17.99
C ARG A 45 -3.64 -29.59 17.65
N ALA A 46 -2.80 -28.55 17.58
CA ALA A 46 -3.24 -27.20 17.24
C ALA A 46 -3.96 -27.20 15.88
N THR A 47 -5.27 -26.99 15.90
CA THR A 47 -6.15 -27.01 14.71
C THR A 47 -6.06 -25.74 13.88
N LYS A 48 -5.54 -24.64 14.46
CA LYS A 48 -5.42 -23.34 13.81
C LYS A 48 -4.17 -23.26 12.93
N SER A 49 -4.27 -22.60 11.79
CA SER A 49 -3.17 -22.23 10.89
C SER A 49 -2.20 -21.22 11.54
N SER A 50 -1.15 -20.82 10.81
CA SER A 50 -0.26 -19.76 11.31
C SER A 50 -0.94 -18.40 11.28
N TRP A 51 -1.70 -18.10 10.22
CA TRP A 51 -2.44 -16.84 10.13
C TRP A 51 -3.57 -16.73 11.16
N GLU A 52 -4.34 -17.79 11.38
CA GLU A 52 -5.41 -17.78 12.40
C GLU A 52 -4.87 -17.48 13.80
N ARG A 53 -3.70 -18.05 14.13
CA ARG A 53 -3.03 -17.75 15.39
C ARG A 53 -2.55 -16.31 15.45
N PHE A 54 -1.89 -15.84 14.38
CA PHE A 54 -1.42 -14.47 14.32
C PHE A 54 -2.55 -13.44 14.43
N GLU A 55 -3.65 -13.63 13.71
CA GLU A 55 -4.83 -12.76 13.80
C GLU A 55 -5.45 -12.80 15.21
N SER A 56 -5.52 -13.97 15.85
CA SER A 56 -5.93 -14.10 17.25
C SER A 56 -5.00 -13.30 18.19
N THR A 57 -3.69 -13.31 17.94
CA THR A 57 -2.71 -12.53 18.71
C THR A 57 -2.91 -11.03 18.50
N VAL A 58 -3.17 -10.56 17.28
CA VAL A 58 -3.44 -9.13 17.01
C VAL A 58 -4.73 -8.68 17.72
N GLN A 59 -5.77 -9.52 17.72
CA GLN A 59 -6.99 -9.27 18.47
C GLN A 59 -6.71 -9.15 19.97
N GLU A 60 -5.99 -10.11 20.55
CA GLU A 60 -5.62 -10.09 21.98
C GLU A 60 -4.80 -8.85 22.34
N LEU A 61 -3.86 -8.43 21.48
CA LEU A 61 -3.08 -7.20 21.69
C LEU A 61 -3.98 -5.96 21.78
N ASN A 62 -5.01 -5.87 20.95
CA ASN A 62 -5.97 -4.77 21.00
C ASN A 62 -6.90 -4.86 22.22
N GLU A 63 -7.38 -6.05 22.57
CA GLU A 63 -8.30 -6.25 23.72
C GLU A 63 -7.64 -6.01 25.08
N THR A 64 -6.34 -6.31 25.20
CA THR A 64 -5.60 -6.22 26.47
C THR A 64 -4.84 -4.90 26.64
N SER A 65 -4.78 -4.06 25.60
CA SER A 65 -4.10 -2.77 25.64
C SER A 65 -4.95 -1.68 26.27
N SER A 66 -4.28 -0.70 26.89
CA SER A 66 -4.95 0.54 27.31
C SER A 66 -5.45 1.33 26.09
N GLU A 67 -6.42 2.22 26.27
CA GLU A 67 -6.95 3.12 25.23
C GLU A 67 -5.87 3.98 24.52
N LYS A 68 -4.69 4.15 25.13
CA LYS A 68 -3.54 4.85 24.56
C LYS A 68 -2.74 4.04 23.53
N ILE A 69 -3.05 2.75 23.36
CA ILE A 69 -2.30 1.83 22.50
C ILE A 69 -3.29 1.10 21.60
N SER A 70 -2.98 1.03 20.31
CA SER A 70 -3.75 0.24 19.35
C SER A 70 -2.85 -0.34 18.27
N TYR A 71 -3.31 -1.44 17.67
CA TYR A 71 -2.58 -2.21 16.67
C TYR A 71 -3.41 -2.32 15.40
N LYS A 72 -2.76 -2.08 14.25
CA LYS A 72 -3.34 -2.29 12.92
C LYS A 72 -2.39 -3.14 12.09
N LEU A 73 -2.95 -4.14 11.40
CA LEU A 73 -2.27 -4.92 10.40
C LEU A 73 -2.48 -4.27 9.03
N LEU A 74 -1.40 -3.77 8.45
CA LEU A 74 -1.42 -3.08 7.16
C LEU A 74 -0.89 -4.01 6.06
N PHE A 75 -1.66 -4.20 4.99
CA PHE A 75 -1.21 -4.83 3.75
C PHE A 75 -0.84 -3.75 2.74
N ILE A 76 0.44 -3.38 2.72
CA ILE A 76 0.99 -2.30 1.91
C ILE A 76 1.36 -2.84 0.52
N GLY A 77 0.55 -2.54 -0.49
CA GLY A 77 0.75 -2.95 -1.87
C GLY A 77 1.39 -1.87 -2.74
N ARG A 78 2.41 -2.24 -3.52
CA ARG A 78 2.90 -1.40 -4.63
C ARG A 78 2.04 -1.65 -5.85
N ASN A 79 1.65 -0.59 -6.56
CA ASN A 79 0.98 -0.71 -7.85
C ASN A 79 1.70 -1.65 -8.82
N GLY A 80 0.92 -2.30 -9.68
CA GLY A 80 1.42 -3.13 -10.76
C GLY A 80 2.17 -2.31 -11.82
N GLN A 81 2.79 -3.01 -12.77
CA GLN A 81 3.51 -2.38 -13.86
C GLN A 81 2.61 -1.46 -14.69
N SER A 82 3.09 -0.26 -14.96
CA SER A 82 2.48 0.72 -15.88
C SER A 82 3.47 1.14 -16.96
N ALA A 83 3.01 1.95 -17.92
CA ALA A 83 3.84 2.40 -19.05
C ALA A 83 5.14 3.12 -18.60
N GLN A 84 5.14 3.84 -17.47
CA GLN A 84 6.36 4.46 -16.94
C GLN A 84 7.44 3.43 -16.61
N ASN A 85 7.07 2.25 -16.10
CA ASN A 85 8.04 1.21 -15.75
C ASN A 85 8.62 0.56 -17.02
N VAL A 86 7.80 0.46 -18.07
CA VAL A 86 8.26 -0.02 -19.37
C VAL A 86 9.22 0.99 -20.00
N ALA A 87 8.91 2.29 -19.91
CA ALA A 87 9.76 3.35 -20.40
C ALA A 87 11.09 3.44 -19.62
N GLU A 88 11.07 3.39 -18.29
CA GLU A 88 12.29 3.35 -17.46
C GLU A 88 13.19 2.17 -17.85
N ALA A 89 12.60 0.99 -18.08
CA ALA A 89 13.35 -0.19 -18.51
C ALA A 89 13.89 -0.07 -19.95
N LEU A 90 13.19 0.65 -20.82
CA LEU A 90 13.57 0.84 -22.23
C LEU A 90 14.73 1.84 -22.39
N TYR A 91 14.64 2.98 -21.71
CA TYR A 91 15.63 4.07 -21.83
C TYR A 91 16.77 3.94 -20.81
N GLY A 92 16.61 3.10 -19.80
CA GLY A 92 17.51 3.05 -18.65
C GLY A 92 17.16 4.12 -17.62
N LYS A 93 17.43 3.81 -16.36
CA LYS A 93 17.03 4.63 -15.21
C LYS A 93 17.48 6.08 -15.32
N ASP A 94 18.78 6.29 -15.53
CA ASP A 94 19.38 7.63 -15.51
C ASP A 94 18.82 8.49 -16.64
N GLU A 95 18.81 7.99 -17.88
CA GLU A 95 18.25 8.73 -19.01
C GLU A 95 16.75 8.99 -18.86
N PHE A 96 16.00 8.00 -18.36
CA PHE A 96 14.57 8.16 -18.14
C PHE A 96 14.28 9.32 -17.19
N TYR A 97 14.92 9.34 -16.03
CA TYR A 97 14.70 10.38 -15.02
C TYR A 97 15.32 11.73 -15.35
N GLU A 98 16.33 11.80 -16.22
CA GLU A 98 16.92 13.08 -16.66
C GLU A 98 16.18 13.74 -17.83
N LYS A 99 15.49 12.96 -18.67
CA LYS A 99 14.93 13.48 -19.94
C LYS A 99 13.47 13.10 -20.17
N TRP A 100 13.13 11.84 -19.98
CA TRP A 100 11.86 11.30 -20.46
C TRP A 100 10.73 11.45 -19.46
N ALA A 101 11.02 11.40 -18.16
CA ALA A 101 10.01 11.42 -17.11
C ALA A 101 9.20 12.73 -17.05
N MET A 102 9.75 13.85 -17.54
CA MET A 102 9.05 15.14 -17.65
C MET A 102 8.13 15.25 -18.88
N LEU A 103 8.17 14.29 -19.79
CA LEU A 103 7.33 14.25 -21.00
C LEU A 103 6.10 13.39 -20.76
N ASP A 104 5.02 13.61 -21.49
CA ASP A 104 3.79 12.79 -21.38
C ASP A 104 3.98 11.36 -21.96
N GLY A 105 5.00 11.17 -22.80
CA GLY A 105 5.25 9.93 -23.52
C GLY A 105 6.21 10.11 -24.71
N ASP A 106 6.35 9.04 -25.50
CA ASP A 106 6.99 9.06 -26.80
C ASP A 106 6.00 8.68 -27.93
N LYS A 107 6.51 8.32 -29.12
CA LYS A 107 5.66 7.89 -30.25
C LYS A 107 4.96 6.54 -30.02
N LYS A 108 5.35 5.77 -29.00
CA LYS A 108 4.91 4.38 -28.77
C LYS A 108 4.14 4.22 -27.46
N LEU A 109 4.51 4.95 -26.42
CA LEU A 109 4.01 4.81 -25.06
C LEU A 109 3.66 6.17 -24.47
N SER A 110 2.50 6.26 -23.84
CA SER A 110 2.11 7.39 -22.98
C SER A 110 2.29 6.98 -21.53
N TRP A 111 3.04 7.76 -20.76
CA TRP A 111 3.27 7.55 -19.33
C TRP A 111 2.83 8.72 -18.46
N LYS A 112 2.08 9.69 -18.99
CA LYS A 112 1.26 10.58 -18.17
C LYS A 112 0.14 9.81 -17.47
N ASN A 113 0.05 9.91 -16.15
CA ASN A 113 -0.91 9.18 -15.29
C ASN A 113 -1.35 7.80 -15.85
N PRO A 114 -0.42 6.87 -16.11
CA PRO A 114 -0.70 5.74 -16.97
C PRO A 114 -1.54 4.69 -16.24
N PRO A 115 -2.43 3.98 -16.95
CA PRO A 115 -3.05 2.77 -16.43
C PRO A 115 -2.03 1.64 -16.28
N LEU A 116 -2.48 0.52 -15.71
CA LEU A 116 -1.68 -0.70 -15.74
C LEU A 116 -1.49 -1.23 -17.18
N THR A 117 -0.34 -1.84 -17.43
CA THR A 117 -0.14 -2.68 -18.63
C THR A 117 -0.83 -4.03 -18.45
N ASP A 118 -0.93 -4.84 -19.50
CA ASP A 118 -1.40 -6.24 -19.39
C ASP A 118 -0.62 -7.04 -18.35
N ARG A 119 0.69 -6.79 -18.25
CA ARG A 119 1.54 -7.37 -17.21
C ARG A 119 1.16 -6.85 -15.83
N GLY A 120 0.91 -5.55 -15.66
CA GLY A 120 0.43 -4.97 -14.41
C GLY A 120 -0.91 -5.55 -13.95
N ILE A 121 -1.86 -5.71 -14.88
CA ILE A 121 -3.14 -6.36 -14.61
C ILE A 121 -2.92 -7.81 -14.18
N LYS A 122 -2.02 -8.55 -14.84
CA LYS A 122 -1.67 -9.91 -14.44
C LYS A 122 -1.08 -9.95 -13.04
N GLN A 123 -0.18 -9.02 -12.68
CA GLN A 123 0.39 -8.93 -11.34
C GLN A 123 -0.68 -8.72 -10.26
N ALA A 124 -1.61 -7.78 -10.48
CA ALA A 124 -2.74 -7.57 -9.56
C ALA A 124 -3.65 -8.81 -9.47
N LYS A 125 -3.86 -9.50 -10.59
CA LYS A 125 -4.62 -10.76 -10.63
C LYS A 125 -3.90 -11.93 -9.95
N GLU A 126 -2.58 -11.96 -9.94
CA GLU A 126 -1.83 -12.97 -9.18
C GLU A 126 -1.98 -12.75 -7.67
N ALA A 127 -2.07 -11.49 -7.22
CA ALA A 127 -2.29 -11.15 -5.82
C ALA A 127 -3.66 -11.66 -5.31
N ILE A 128 -4.76 -11.42 -6.05
CA ILE A 128 -6.09 -11.98 -5.71
C ILE A 128 -6.05 -13.51 -5.60
N PHE A 129 -5.43 -14.21 -6.56
CA PHE A 129 -5.34 -15.68 -6.49
C PHE A 129 -4.58 -16.16 -5.28
N TYR A 130 -3.52 -15.44 -4.90
CA TYR A 130 -2.78 -15.76 -3.69
C TYR A 130 -3.62 -15.49 -2.43
N TRP A 131 -4.35 -14.38 -2.36
CA TRP A 131 -5.31 -14.15 -1.27
C TRP A 131 -6.33 -15.28 -1.13
N LEU A 132 -6.97 -15.70 -2.23
CA LEU A 132 -7.92 -16.81 -2.22
C LEU A 132 -7.28 -18.11 -1.72
N LEU A 133 -6.03 -18.38 -2.12
CA LEU A 133 -5.27 -19.52 -1.64
C LEU A 133 -5.03 -19.44 -0.12
N GLN A 134 -4.70 -18.26 0.39
CA GLN A 134 -4.44 -18.01 1.81
C GLN A 134 -5.70 -18.11 2.66
N ILE A 135 -6.85 -17.64 2.16
CA ILE A 135 -8.15 -17.82 2.81
C ILE A 135 -8.44 -19.32 2.96
N VAL A 136 -8.23 -20.13 1.91
CA VAL A 136 -8.52 -21.57 1.97
C VAL A 136 -7.52 -22.35 2.82
N LYS A 137 -6.22 -22.03 2.72
CA LYS A 137 -5.16 -22.82 3.38
C LYS A 137 -4.88 -22.40 4.81
N GLU A 138 -4.95 -21.09 5.07
CA GLU A 138 -4.55 -20.49 6.31
C GLU A 138 -5.73 -19.85 7.04
N ASN A 139 -6.96 -19.98 6.53
CA ASN A 139 -8.16 -19.36 7.10
C ASN A 139 -7.93 -17.87 7.42
N MET A 140 -7.22 -17.20 6.52
CA MET A 140 -6.82 -15.81 6.65
C MET A 140 -8.01 -14.89 6.41
N SER A 141 -8.16 -13.87 7.24
CA SER A 141 -9.18 -12.84 7.05
C SER A 141 -8.81 -11.92 5.89
N ILE A 142 -9.80 -11.49 5.10
CA ILE A 142 -9.61 -10.42 4.11
C ILE A 142 -9.44 -9.05 4.81
N PRO A 143 -8.79 -8.07 4.16
CA PRO A 143 -8.78 -6.71 4.68
C PRO A 143 -10.21 -6.16 4.83
N GLN A 144 -10.42 -5.37 5.87
CA GLN A 144 -11.73 -4.81 6.23
C GLN A 144 -11.92 -3.41 5.64
N SER A 145 -10.82 -2.67 5.46
CA SER A 145 -10.78 -1.36 4.80
C SER A 145 -9.73 -1.33 3.70
N TYR A 146 -9.98 -0.51 2.68
CA TYR A 146 -9.13 -0.39 1.49
C TYR A 146 -8.84 1.08 1.19
N TYR A 147 -7.56 1.44 1.17
CA TYR A 147 -7.10 2.77 0.79
C TYR A 147 -6.22 2.70 -0.44
N THR A 148 -6.33 3.72 -1.29
CA THR A 148 -5.55 3.77 -2.52
C THR A 148 -5.14 5.18 -2.88
N SER A 149 -4.03 5.25 -3.56
CA SER A 149 -3.53 6.43 -4.24
C SER A 149 -4.43 6.85 -5.43
N PRO A 150 -4.51 8.15 -5.78
CA PRO A 150 -5.37 8.62 -6.87
C PRO A 150 -4.81 8.39 -8.27
N GLN A 151 -3.53 8.00 -8.42
CA GLN A 151 -2.97 7.70 -9.74
C GLN A 151 -3.59 6.42 -10.33
N ARG A 152 -3.85 6.45 -11.64
CA ARG A 152 -4.59 5.41 -12.38
C ARG A 152 -4.06 4.00 -12.15
N ARG A 153 -2.75 3.81 -12.22
CA ARG A 153 -2.08 2.52 -11.94
C ARG A 153 -2.38 1.94 -10.55
N ALA A 154 -2.53 2.78 -9.52
CA ALA A 154 -2.85 2.31 -8.17
C ALA A 154 -4.35 1.98 -8.04
N LEU A 155 -5.22 2.83 -8.59
CA LEU A 155 -6.66 2.58 -8.69
C LEU A 155 -6.97 1.26 -9.43
N ASP A 156 -6.31 1.02 -10.56
CA ASP A 156 -6.41 -0.24 -11.30
C ASP A 156 -5.89 -1.42 -10.47
N THR A 157 -4.76 -1.25 -9.77
CA THR A 157 -4.17 -2.33 -8.96
C THR A 157 -5.12 -2.78 -7.86
N VAL A 158 -5.64 -1.85 -7.05
CA VAL A 158 -6.54 -2.20 -5.94
C VAL A 158 -7.84 -2.80 -6.48
N LYS A 159 -8.37 -2.27 -7.59
CA LYS A 159 -9.54 -2.83 -8.27
C LYS A 159 -9.31 -4.29 -8.68
N TYR A 160 -8.26 -4.59 -9.44
CA TYR A 160 -8.01 -5.95 -9.92
C TYR A 160 -7.60 -6.92 -8.82
N THR A 161 -7.06 -6.43 -7.70
CA THR A 161 -6.64 -7.26 -6.56
C THR A 161 -7.81 -7.64 -5.65
N TYR A 162 -8.82 -6.78 -5.47
CA TYR A 162 -9.81 -6.97 -4.40
C TYR A 162 -11.27 -7.10 -4.87
N SER A 163 -11.60 -6.71 -6.10
CA SER A 163 -13.02 -6.73 -6.56
C SER A 163 -13.69 -8.11 -6.54
N ASN A 164 -12.92 -9.20 -6.41
CA ASN A 164 -13.43 -10.57 -6.36
C ASN A 164 -13.16 -11.28 -5.02
N LEU A 165 -12.78 -10.55 -3.94
CA LEU A 165 -12.44 -11.15 -2.65
C LEU A 165 -13.60 -11.29 -1.66
N SER A 166 -14.60 -10.42 -1.71
CA SER A 166 -15.65 -10.35 -0.70
C SER A 166 -17.03 -10.67 -1.25
N GLU A 167 -17.89 -11.24 -0.40
CA GLU A 167 -19.33 -11.36 -0.65
C GLU A 167 -20.05 -9.99 -0.53
N THR A 168 -19.42 -9.02 0.13
CA THR A 168 -19.85 -7.61 0.16
C THR A 168 -19.20 -6.81 -0.97
N ASP A 169 -19.78 -5.65 -1.29
CA ASP A 169 -19.18 -4.75 -2.28
C ASP A 169 -17.82 -4.23 -1.79
N PHE A 170 -16.75 -4.58 -2.50
CA PHE A 170 -15.44 -3.98 -2.32
C PHE A 170 -15.51 -2.48 -2.64
N VAL A 171 -15.17 -1.65 -1.66
CA VAL A 171 -15.16 -0.18 -1.76
C VAL A 171 -13.82 0.35 -1.25
N ALA A 172 -13.04 0.97 -2.13
CA ALA A 172 -11.79 1.62 -1.76
C ALA A 172 -11.98 3.13 -1.56
N THR A 173 -11.24 3.70 -0.62
CA THR A 173 -11.16 5.15 -0.39
C THR A 173 -9.87 5.70 -1.00
N VAL A 174 -10.03 6.67 -1.90
CA VAL A 174 -8.94 7.36 -2.56
C VAL A 174 -8.43 8.50 -1.67
N LYS A 175 -7.13 8.50 -1.38
CA LYS A 175 -6.46 9.46 -0.49
C LYS A 175 -5.30 10.15 -1.21
N GLU A 176 -5.30 11.48 -1.24
CA GLU A 176 -4.21 12.26 -1.83
C GLU A 176 -2.88 12.00 -1.14
N ASP A 177 -2.89 11.82 0.18
CA ASP A 177 -1.67 11.54 0.94
C ASP A 177 -1.01 10.20 0.57
N LEU A 178 -1.68 9.34 -0.21
CA LEU A 178 -1.13 8.12 -0.79
C LEU A 178 -0.61 8.30 -2.23
N ARG A 179 -0.62 9.50 -2.80
CA ARG A 179 -0.09 9.80 -4.14
C ARG A 179 1.36 9.38 -4.32
N ALA A 180 1.81 9.17 -5.56
CA ALA A 180 3.23 8.97 -5.88
C ALA A 180 4.08 10.14 -5.39
N THR A 181 5.41 10.03 -5.42
CA THR A 181 6.27 11.19 -5.16
C THR A 181 5.88 12.31 -6.12
N ASN A 182 5.54 13.48 -5.59
CA ASN A 182 4.80 14.46 -6.36
C ASN A 182 5.69 15.40 -7.19
N GLY A 183 5.16 15.89 -8.31
CA GLY A 183 5.76 16.94 -9.14
C GLY A 183 6.86 16.50 -10.11
N VAL A 184 7.25 17.38 -11.03
CA VAL A 184 8.21 17.22 -12.14
C VAL A 184 7.87 16.14 -13.17
N PHE A 185 7.56 14.91 -12.75
CA PHE A 185 7.27 13.82 -13.68
C PHE A 185 5.79 13.75 -14.01
N THR A 186 5.46 13.59 -15.29
CA THR A 186 4.07 13.56 -15.76
C THR A 186 3.33 12.30 -15.30
N SER A 187 4.08 11.24 -14.99
CA SER A 187 3.51 10.01 -14.41
C SER A 187 3.01 10.19 -12.99
N ASP A 188 3.40 11.27 -12.30
CA ASP A 188 2.97 11.59 -10.94
C ASP A 188 1.67 12.40 -10.90
N THR A 189 1.19 12.88 -12.06
CA THR A 189 -0.14 13.46 -12.20
C THR A 189 -1.25 12.45 -11.92
N ARG A 190 -2.41 12.93 -11.49
CA ARG A 190 -3.66 12.15 -11.42
C ARG A 190 -4.73 12.68 -12.38
N GLY A 191 -5.82 11.94 -12.52
CA GLY A 191 -7.01 12.41 -13.24
C GLY A 191 -7.85 13.33 -12.37
N SER A 192 -8.82 13.99 -12.98
CA SER A 192 -9.80 14.79 -12.26
C SER A 192 -10.67 13.93 -11.35
N SER A 193 -11.29 14.53 -10.32
CA SER A 193 -12.23 13.83 -9.45
C SER A 193 -13.40 13.23 -10.26
N SER A 194 -13.86 13.95 -11.29
CA SER A 194 -14.91 13.50 -12.20
C SER A 194 -14.49 12.28 -13.02
N GLU A 195 -13.28 12.26 -13.56
CA GLU A 195 -12.74 11.09 -14.28
C GLU A 195 -12.55 9.88 -13.37
N ILE A 196 -12.09 10.09 -12.12
CA ILE A 196 -11.94 9.00 -11.16
C ILE A 196 -13.31 8.42 -10.79
N ARG A 197 -14.32 9.24 -10.47
CA ARG A 197 -15.68 8.76 -10.18
C ARG A 197 -16.29 8.02 -11.37
N ALA A 198 -16.08 8.50 -12.58
CA ALA A 198 -16.60 7.85 -13.79
C ALA A 198 -15.95 6.47 -14.03
N ALA A 199 -14.64 6.33 -13.77
CA ALA A 199 -13.91 5.09 -14.01
C ALA A 199 -14.02 4.07 -12.85
N TYR A 200 -14.24 4.55 -11.62
CA TYR A 200 -14.31 3.78 -10.39
C TYR A 200 -15.53 4.18 -9.56
N PRO A 201 -16.77 3.92 -10.06
CA PRO A 201 -18.00 4.43 -9.45
C PRO A 201 -18.26 3.92 -8.03
N ASN A 202 -17.66 2.79 -7.65
CA ASN A 202 -17.78 2.21 -6.32
C ASN A 202 -16.67 2.68 -5.37
N PHE A 203 -15.80 3.61 -5.76
CA PHE A 203 -14.74 4.13 -4.90
C PHE A 203 -15.18 5.44 -4.25
N ASN A 204 -14.81 5.62 -3.00
CA ASN A 204 -14.98 6.87 -2.29
C ASN A 204 -13.77 7.78 -2.58
N LEU A 205 -14.02 9.06 -2.81
CA LEU A 205 -12.96 10.08 -2.70
C LEU A 205 -13.01 10.66 -1.29
N GLU A 206 -11.85 11.02 -0.75
CA GLU A 206 -11.81 11.68 0.56
C GLU A 206 -12.57 13.01 0.59
N ASP A 207 -12.94 13.44 1.78
CA ASP A 207 -13.61 14.72 1.97
C ASP A 207 -12.73 15.87 1.47
N GLY A 208 -13.31 16.71 0.60
CA GLY A 208 -12.60 17.86 0.02
C GLY A 208 -11.64 17.51 -1.12
N PHE A 209 -11.71 16.30 -1.70
CA PHE A 209 -10.89 15.94 -2.86
C PHE A 209 -11.12 16.92 -4.03
N ALA A 210 -10.07 17.64 -4.42
CA ALA A 210 -10.11 18.65 -5.47
C ALA A 210 -10.45 18.03 -6.83
N ASP A 211 -11.16 18.77 -7.69
CA ASP A 211 -11.48 18.26 -9.03
C ASP A 211 -10.20 18.13 -9.86
N ASP A 212 -9.49 19.23 -10.09
CA ASP A 212 -8.21 19.24 -10.81
C ASP A 212 -7.04 18.78 -9.92
N ASP A 213 -5.92 18.39 -10.54
CA ASP A 213 -4.67 18.03 -9.85
C ASP A 213 -3.86 19.26 -9.45
N GLU A 214 -4.39 20.04 -8.50
CA GLU A 214 -3.80 21.29 -8.01
C GLU A 214 -2.46 21.09 -7.28
N LEU A 215 -2.16 19.86 -6.86
CA LEU A 215 -0.94 19.55 -6.12
C LEU A 215 0.26 19.29 -7.02
N TRP A 216 0.07 18.85 -8.27
CA TRP A 216 1.18 18.56 -9.16
C TRP A 216 1.79 19.85 -9.73
N ASP A 217 3.12 19.96 -9.65
CA ASP A 217 3.89 21.10 -10.15
C ASP A 217 4.99 20.57 -11.09
N SER A 218 5.10 21.12 -12.30
CA SER A 218 6.10 20.69 -13.29
C SER A 218 7.55 21.08 -12.94
N GLU A 219 7.75 22.03 -12.03
CA GLU A 219 9.03 22.60 -11.66
C GLU A 219 9.48 22.21 -10.24
N GLN A 220 8.53 21.86 -9.36
CA GLN A 220 8.82 21.50 -7.98
C GLN A 220 8.65 20.00 -7.73
N ARG A 221 9.74 19.33 -7.35
CA ARG A 221 9.71 17.93 -6.91
C ARG A 221 9.50 17.88 -5.40
N GLU A 222 8.56 17.05 -4.96
CA GLU A 222 8.36 16.74 -3.55
C GLU A 222 9.65 16.20 -2.92
N THR A 223 10.02 16.77 -1.78
CA THR A 223 11.14 16.33 -0.95
C THR A 223 10.78 15.10 -0.13
N GLU A 224 11.78 14.36 0.35
CA GLU A 224 11.56 13.23 1.25
C GLU A 224 10.81 13.65 2.52
N ILE A 225 11.11 14.83 3.08
CA ILE A 225 10.48 15.34 4.30
C ILE A 225 9.00 15.65 4.07
N GLU A 226 8.64 16.24 2.93
CA GLU A 226 7.24 16.50 2.58
C GLU A 226 6.46 15.20 2.38
N GLN A 227 7.08 14.22 1.71
CA GLN A 227 6.49 12.89 1.51
C GLN A 227 6.28 12.14 2.84
N GLU A 228 7.24 12.21 3.76
CA GLU A 228 7.12 11.69 5.13
C GLU A 228 6.05 12.42 5.93
N THR A 229 5.94 13.75 5.77
CA THR A 229 4.94 14.58 6.45
C THR A 229 3.53 14.19 6.03
N ARG A 230 3.26 14.05 4.73
CA ARG A 230 1.92 13.65 4.26
C ARG A 230 1.59 12.19 4.56
N THR A 231 2.56 11.28 4.50
CA THR A 231 2.30 9.87 4.86
C THR A 231 2.05 9.72 6.36
N ARG A 232 2.71 10.52 7.21
CA ARG A 232 2.36 10.64 8.64
C ARG A 232 0.95 11.15 8.85
N ARG A 233 0.54 12.20 8.13
CA ARG A 233 -0.84 12.73 8.21
C ARG A 233 -1.88 11.67 7.82
N PHE A 234 -1.65 10.90 6.76
CA PHE A 234 -2.49 9.76 6.41
C PHE A 234 -2.57 8.73 7.56
N MET A 235 -1.44 8.38 8.18
CA MET A 235 -1.41 7.44 9.30
C MET A 235 -2.15 7.94 10.54
N GLU A 236 -2.04 9.23 10.86
CA GLU A 236 -2.81 9.87 11.93
C GLU A 236 -4.31 9.75 11.65
N GLU A 237 -4.74 10.12 10.45
CA GLU A 237 -6.14 10.02 10.04
C GLU A 237 -6.64 8.57 10.04
N LEU A 238 -5.85 7.63 9.52
CA LEU A 238 -6.19 6.21 9.47
C LEU A 238 -6.50 5.67 10.86
N PHE A 239 -5.67 6.00 11.85
CA PHE A 239 -5.88 5.57 13.23
C PHE A 239 -6.93 6.38 14.00
N ASP A 240 -7.34 7.55 13.49
CA ASP A 240 -8.41 8.36 14.07
C ASP A 240 -9.80 7.98 13.58
N LYS A 241 -9.92 7.60 12.31
CA LYS A 241 -11.21 7.47 11.63
C LYS A 241 -11.60 6.04 11.26
N ASP A 242 -10.63 5.13 11.18
CA ASP A 242 -10.89 3.74 10.82
C ASP A 242 -10.75 2.86 12.06
N ASP A 243 -11.83 2.21 12.48
CA ASP A 243 -11.82 1.28 13.62
C ASP A 243 -11.37 -0.14 13.23
N GLN A 244 -11.15 -0.40 11.93
CA GLN A 244 -10.76 -1.72 11.45
C GLN A 244 -9.32 -2.08 11.82
N THR A 245 -9.07 -3.37 12.06
CA THR A 245 -7.74 -3.87 12.44
C THR A 245 -6.92 -4.26 11.20
N SER A 246 -7.54 -4.84 10.18
CA SER A 246 -6.87 -5.31 8.95
C SER A 246 -7.18 -4.37 7.78
N ILE A 247 -6.16 -3.71 7.24
CA ILE A 247 -6.30 -2.63 6.26
C ILE A 247 -5.40 -2.87 5.06
N SER A 248 -5.90 -2.67 3.84
CA SER A 248 -5.10 -2.66 2.61
C SER A 248 -4.78 -1.22 2.19
N ILE A 249 -3.53 -0.98 1.80
CA ILE A 249 -3.05 0.31 1.28
C ILE A 249 -2.37 0.06 -0.06
N THR A 250 -2.87 0.63 -1.16
CA THR A 250 -2.24 0.53 -2.48
C THR A 250 -1.60 1.85 -2.89
N SER A 251 -0.28 1.87 -3.07
CA SER A 251 0.48 3.10 -3.35
C SER A 251 1.72 2.83 -4.25
N HIS A 252 2.76 3.66 -4.14
CA HIS A 252 3.94 3.73 -5.01
C HIS A 252 5.22 3.55 -4.21
N SER A 253 6.33 3.21 -4.88
CA SER A 253 7.59 2.90 -4.19
C SER A 253 8.10 4.02 -3.27
N GLY A 254 8.08 5.28 -3.72
CA GLY A 254 8.52 6.41 -2.88
C GLY A 254 7.63 6.62 -1.66
N THR A 255 6.31 6.60 -1.85
CA THR A 255 5.33 6.76 -0.77
C THR A 255 5.37 5.60 0.22
N ILE A 256 5.60 4.38 -0.26
CA ILE A 256 5.80 3.20 0.59
C ILE A 256 7.08 3.35 1.41
N ALA A 257 8.18 3.80 0.80
CA ALA A 257 9.43 4.05 1.55
C ALA A 257 9.23 5.09 2.66
N ALA A 258 8.53 6.20 2.37
CA ALA A 258 8.18 7.20 3.37
C ALA A 258 7.26 6.65 4.47
N LEU A 259 6.25 5.85 4.11
CA LEU A 259 5.37 5.17 5.06
C LEU A 259 6.14 4.23 5.99
N LEU A 260 7.07 3.42 5.45
CA LEU A 260 7.93 2.53 6.25
C LEU A 260 8.79 3.30 7.25
N LYS A 261 9.37 4.44 6.84
CA LYS A 261 10.10 5.34 7.76
C LYS A 261 9.18 5.87 8.87
N VAL A 262 7.97 6.33 8.53
CA VAL A 262 6.99 6.89 9.49
C VAL A 262 6.60 5.88 10.57
N ILE A 263 6.44 4.61 10.19
CA ILE A 263 6.07 3.51 11.11
C ILE A 263 7.30 2.81 11.71
N GLY A 264 8.51 3.32 11.49
CA GLY A 264 9.74 2.74 12.05
C GLY A 264 10.05 1.32 11.57
N HIS A 265 9.64 0.95 10.35
CA HIS A 265 10.08 -0.27 9.68
C HIS A 265 11.39 0.00 8.93
N ARG A 266 12.20 -1.05 8.70
CA ARG A 266 13.38 -0.96 7.82
C ARG A 266 12.98 -0.60 6.39
N GLU A 267 13.93 -0.15 5.58
CA GLU A 267 13.69 -0.03 4.15
C GLU A 267 13.41 -1.42 3.56
N PHE A 268 12.32 -1.54 2.80
CA PHE A 268 11.95 -2.78 2.13
C PHE A 268 11.43 -2.50 0.72
N SER A 269 12.23 -2.83 -0.28
CA SER A 269 11.88 -2.68 -1.68
C SER A 269 10.75 -3.63 -2.07
N LEU A 270 9.74 -3.12 -2.76
CA LEU A 270 8.65 -3.91 -3.30
C LEU A 270 8.68 -3.90 -4.83
N PRO A 271 8.75 -5.04 -5.51
CA PRO A 271 8.48 -5.12 -6.95
C PRO A 271 7.03 -4.70 -7.28
N PRO A 272 6.74 -4.27 -8.53
CA PRO A 272 5.37 -3.90 -8.92
C PRO A 272 4.37 -5.04 -8.68
N GLY A 273 3.25 -4.74 -8.02
CA GLY A 273 2.21 -5.70 -7.65
C GLY A 273 2.51 -6.55 -6.41
N HIS A 274 3.60 -6.30 -5.70
CA HIS A 274 3.91 -6.99 -4.44
C HIS A 274 3.22 -6.31 -3.25
N ILE A 275 2.94 -7.12 -2.22
CA ILE A 275 2.27 -6.72 -0.99
C ILE A 275 3.18 -7.03 0.20
N LEU A 276 3.30 -6.08 1.13
CA LEU A 276 4.03 -6.17 2.39
C LEU A 276 3.05 -6.04 3.55
N PRO A 277 2.79 -7.12 4.31
CA PRO A 277 2.13 -7.01 5.60
C PRO A 277 3.05 -6.37 6.64
N VAL A 278 2.53 -5.46 7.44
CA VAL A 278 3.22 -4.83 8.56
C VAL A 278 2.26 -4.70 9.74
N LEU A 279 2.64 -5.20 10.92
CA LEU A 279 1.90 -4.92 12.15
C LEU A 279 2.37 -3.61 12.77
N VAL A 280 1.50 -2.62 12.82
CA VAL A 280 1.83 -1.28 13.32
C VAL A 280 1.17 -1.05 14.66
N ARG A 281 1.98 -0.61 15.64
CA ARG A 281 1.54 -0.14 16.95
C ARG A 281 1.50 1.38 16.96
N GLN A 282 0.39 1.93 17.44
CA GLN A 282 0.26 3.31 17.82
C GLN A 282 0.44 3.47 19.33
N THR A 283 1.06 4.58 19.74
CA THR A 283 0.99 5.08 21.13
C THR A 283 0.60 6.54 21.15
N ILE A 284 -0.37 6.87 22.00
CA ILE A 284 -0.76 8.24 22.35
C ILE A 284 -0.17 8.56 23.72
N SER A 285 0.70 9.57 23.81
CA SER A 285 1.25 10.05 25.08
C SER A 285 0.40 11.17 25.66
#